data_AF-A0A2V7XJZ7-F1
#
_entry.id   AF-A0A2V7XJZ7-F1
#
_cell.length_a   1.000
_cell.length_b   1.000
_cell.length_c   1.000
_cell.angle_alpha   90.00
_cell.angle_beta   90.00
_cell.angle_gamma   90.00
#
_symmetry.space_group_name_H-M   'P 1'
#
loop_
_entity.id
_entity.type
_entity.pdbx_description
1 polymer ?
#
loop_
_entity_poly.entity_id
_entity_poly.type
_entity_poly.pdbx_seq_one_letter_code
_entity_poly.pdbx_strand_id
1 'polypeptide(L)'
;MATAAKTVYSHITKDPKVCGGSACIDNTRIRVIDVVQANNEGHSPEQLRDLFAVKLSLAQVYSALAYADENRAEIEADFAEQARVGIEGERARSEYLKRHSGR
;
A
#
# COMPACT_ATOMS: atom_id res chain seq x y z
N MET A 1 29.00 -11.17 -20.89
CA MET A 1 27.69 -11.76 -20.60
C MET A 1 27.00 -10.84 -19.61
N ALA A 2 25.94 -10.12 -20.01
CA ALA A 2 25.20 -9.27 -19.09
C ALA A 2 24.32 -10.17 -18.21
N THR A 3 24.59 -10.22 -16.91
CA THR A 3 23.76 -10.93 -15.95
C THR A 3 22.43 -10.18 -15.85
N ALA A 4 21.34 -10.80 -16.30
CA ALA A 4 20.01 -10.22 -16.11
C ALA A 4 19.77 -10.01 -14.61
N ALA A 5 19.40 -8.78 -14.23
CA ALA A 5 19.05 -8.49 -12.85
C ALA A 5 17.89 -9.42 -12.44
N LYS A 6 18.08 -10.19 -11.37
CA LYS A 6 17.04 -11.07 -10.83
C LYS A 6 15.91 -10.19 -10.31
N THR A 7 14.79 -10.14 -11.03
CA THR A 7 13.57 -9.52 -10.54
C THR A 7 13.05 -10.38 -9.40
N VAL A 8 13.26 -9.96 -8.16
CA VAL A 8 12.90 -10.76 -6.97
C VAL A 8 11.38 -10.81 -6.78
N TYR A 9 10.66 -9.76 -7.22
CA TYR A 9 9.20 -9.67 -7.13
C TYR A 9 8.60 -9.21 -8.45
N SER A 10 8.15 -10.15 -9.28
CA SER A 10 7.65 -9.88 -10.63
C SER A 10 6.45 -8.94 -10.72
N HIS A 11 5.73 -8.76 -9.60
CA HIS A 11 4.48 -8.00 -9.53
C HIS A 11 4.57 -6.73 -8.69
N ILE A 12 5.77 -6.36 -8.21
CA ILE A 12 5.94 -5.19 -7.35
C ILE A 12 6.68 -4.11 -8.13
N THR A 13 6.11 -2.91 -8.12
CA THR A 13 6.64 -1.74 -8.79
C THR A 13 6.82 -0.60 -7.79
N LYS A 14 7.87 0.20 -7.99
CA LYS A 14 8.12 1.43 -7.22
C LYS A 14 8.33 2.56 -8.20
N ASP A 15 7.42 3.51 -8.21
CA ASP A 15 7.54 4.74 -8.97
C ASP A 15 7.44 5.92 -7.99
N PRO A 16 8.48 6.76 -7.84
CA PRO A 16 8.46 7.94 -6.98
C PRO A 16 7.28 8.90 -7.24
N LYS A 17 6.70 8.88 -8.44
CA LYS A 17 5.54 9.70 -8.82
C LYS A 17 4.20 9.07 -8.46
N VAL A 18 4.17 7.79 -8.08
CA VAL A 18 2.96 7.04 -7.73
C VAL A 18 2.96 6.81 -6.22
N CYS A 19 1.88 7.23 -5.56
CA CYS A 19 1.68 7.01 -4.11
C CYS A 19 2.89 7.43 -3.26
N GLY A 20 3.57 8.53 -3.63
CA GLY A 20 4.75 9.02 -2.92
C GLY A 20 5.98 8.12 -2.99
N GLY A 21 6.04 7.18 -3.93
CA GLY A 21 7.13 6.20 -4.04
C GLY A 21 6.90 4.89 -3.29
N SER A 22 5.73 4.72 -2.65
CA SER A 22 5.34 3.48 -1.97
C SER A 22 5.34 2.30 -2.95
N ALA A 23 5.71 1.11 -2.47
CA ALA A 23 5.62 -0.11 -3.28
C ALA A 23 4.15 -0.39 -3.66
N CYS A 24 3.91 -0.63 -4.95
CA CYS A 24 2.59 -0.88 -5.51
C CYS A 24 2.57 -2.18 -6.32
N ILE A 25 1.42 -2.83 -6.37
CA ILE A 25 1.19 -3.96 -7.28
C ILE A 25 1.18 -3.47 -8.73
N ASP A 26 1.89 -4.18 -9.60
CA ASP A 26 2.01 -3.90 -11.03
C ASP A 26 0.65 -3.67 -11.71
N ASN A 27 0.61 -2.67 -12.59
CA ASN A 27 -0.60 -2.25 -13.31
C ASN A 27 -1.76 -1.80 -12.41
N THR A 28 -1.50 -1.51 -11.14
CA THR A 28 -2.49 -0.97 -10.21
C THR A 28 -1.92 0.22 -9.43
N ARG A 29 -2.76 0.85 -8.62
CA ARG A 29 -2.34 1.80 -7.58
C ARG A 29 -2.56 1.24 -6.17
N ILE A 30 -2.74 -0.08 -6.06
CA ILE A 30 -2.93 -0.76 -4.78
C ILE A 30 -1.53 -0.92 -4.16
N ARG A 31 -1.33 -0.31 -2.98
CA ARG A 31 -0.03 -0.33 -2.31
C ARG A 31 0.16 -1.67 -1.60
N VAL A 32 1.41 -2.08 -1.45
CA VAL A 32 1.74 -3.29 -0.69
C VAL A 32 1.24 -3.19 0.74
N ILE A 33 1.36 -2.02 1.38
CA ILE A 33 0.87 -1.82 2.75
C ILE A 33 -0.64 -2.03 2.89
N ASP A 34 -1.43 -1.71 1.86
CA ASP A 34 -2.88 -1.92 1.89
C ASP A 34 -3.22 -3.42 1.92
N VAL A 35 -2.45 -4.23 1.16
CA VAL A 35 -2.58 -5.70 1.14
C VAL A 35 -2.12 -6.30 2.47
N VAL A 36 -1.00 -5.83 3.01
CA VAL A 36 -0.45 -6.28 4.30
C VAL A 36 -1.42 -5.94 5.43
N GLN A 37 -2.01 -4.75 5.41
CA GLN A 37 -3.00 -4.32 6.40
C GLN A 37 -4.20 -5.26 6.40
N ALA A 38 -4.80 -5.50 5.23
CA ALA A 38 -5.96 -6.38 5.11
C ALA A 38 -5.62 -7.84 5.51
N ASN A 39 -4.42 -8.32 5.19
CA ASN A 39 -3.93 -9.62 5.66
C ASN A 39 -3.82 -9.67 7.20
N ASN A 40 -3.31 -8.61 7.83
CA ASN A 40 -3.21 -8.50 9.29
C ASN A 40 -4.59 -8.38 9.97
N GLU A 41 -5.59 -7.85 9.27
CA GLU A 41 -6.99 -7.83 9.69
C GLU A 41 -7.67 -9.21 9.59
N GLY A 42 -6.96 -10.22 9.05
CA GLY A 42 -7.41 -11.62 9.00
C GLY A 42 -8.01 -12.06 7.66
N HIS A 43 -7.90 -11.25 6.61
CA HIS A 43 -8.34 -11.66 5.28
C HIS A 43 -7.41 -12.73 4.71
N SER A 44 -7.98 -13.80 4.16
CA SER A 44 -7.19 -14.82 3.45
C SER A 44 -6.67 -14.30 2.11
N PRO A 45 -5.60 -14.88 1.53
CA PRO A 45 -5.10 -14.51 0.22
C PRO A 45 -6.17 -14.55 -0.88
N GLU A 46 -7.13 -15.47 -0.80
CA GLU A 46 -8.26 -15.57 -1.74
C GLU A 46 -9.22 -14.38 -1.58
N GLN A 47 -9.51 -13.97 -0.35
CA GLN A 47 -10.37 -12.81 -0.08
C GLN A 47 -9.70 -11.51 -0.51
N LEU A 48 -8.39 -11.37 -0.29
CA LEU A 48 -7.61 -10.20 -0.70
C LEU A 48 -7.68 -9.93 -2.20
N ARG A 49 -7.89 -10.97 -3.02
CA ARG A 49 -8.04 -10.79 -4.48
C ARG A 49 -9.23 -9.94 -4.86
N ASP A 50 -10.31 -10.08 -4.11
CA ASP A 50 -11.62 -9.50 -4.41
C ASP A 50 -11.96 -8.31 -3.50
N LEU A 51 -11.08 -7.98 -2.55
CA LEU A 51 -11.26 -6.90 -1.58
C LEU A 51 -11.10 -5.51 -2.20
N PHE A 52 -10.23 -5.37 -3.22
CA PHE A 52 -9.88 -4.08 -3.81
C PHE A 52 -10.72 -3.74 -5.03
N ALA A 53 -10.74 -2.45 -5.41
CA ALA A 53 -11.49 -1.95 -6.55
C ALA A 53 -11.12 -2.63 -7.89
N VAL A 54 -9.87 -3.10 -8.01
CA VAL A 54 -9.41 -3.92 -9.14
C VAL A 54 -9.09 -5.30 -8.60
N LYS A 55 -9.60 -6.33 -9.28
CA LYS A 55 -9.36 -7.72 -8.92
C LYS A 55 -7.88 -8.08 -9.08
N LEU A 56 -7.28 -8.62 -8.03
CA LEU A 56 -5.89 -9.07 -8.04
C LEU A 56 -5.78 -10.55 -8.39
N SER A 57 -4.66 -10.94 -8.99
CA SER A 57 -4.27 -12.34 -9.09
C SER A 57 -3.67 -12.84 -7.76
N LEU A 58 -3.73 -14.15 -7.50
CA LEU A 58 -3.05 -14.71 -6.32
C LEU A 58 -1.54 -14.46 -6.38
N ALA A 59 -0.94 -14.52 -7.58
CA ALA A 59 0.48 -14.24 -7.76
C ALA A 59 0.87 -12.83 -7.29
N GLN A 60 0.03 -11.84 -7.60
CA GLN A 60 0.22 -10.46 -7.12
C GLN A 60 0.08 -10.36 -5.60
N VAL A 61 -0.96 -10.98 -5.02
CA VAL A 61 -1.16 -11.00 -3.56
C VAL A 61 0.04 -11.63 -2.85
N TYR A 62 0.46 -12.83 -3.27
CA TYR A 62 1.60 -13.50 -2.66
C TYR A 62 2.92 -12.76 -2.88
N SER A 63 3.10 -12.10 -4.03
CA SER A 63 4.28 -11.25 -4.26
C SER A 63 4.32 -10.05 -3.31
N ALA A 64 3.17 -9.44 -3.02
CA ALA A 64 3.08 -8.33 -2.07
C ALA A 64 3.41 -8.80 -0.64
N LEU A 65 2.89 -9.95 -0.22
CA LEU A 65 3.18 -10.52 1.10
C LEU A 65 4.66 -10.91 1.24
N ALA A 66 5.24 -11.54 0.21
CA ALA A 66 6.67 -11.90 0.20
C ALA A 66 7.57 -10.64 0.24
N TYR A 67 7.23 -9.62 -0.55
CA TYR A 67 7.94 -8.34 -0.51
C TYR A 67 7.90 -7.71 0.89
N ALA A 68 6.74 -7.73 1.53
CA ALA A 68 6.56 -7.14 2.84
C ALA A 68 7.37 -7.82 3.94
N ASP A 69 7.48 -9.16 3.90
CA ASP A 69 8.26 -9.92 4.87
C ASP A 69 9.76 -9.61 4.77
N GLU A 70 10.29 -9.52 3.54
CA GLU A 70 11.69 -9.18 3.30
C GLU A 70 11.99 -7.68 3.51
N ASN A 71 11.01 -6.78 3.33
CA ASN A 71 11.18 -5.33 3.41
C ASN A 71 10.43 -4.71 4.59
N ARG A 72 10.40 -5.40 5.74
CA ARG A 72 9.57 -5.01 6.90
C ARG A 72 9.79 -3.58 7.40
N ALA A 73 11.03 -3.08 7.36
CA ALA A 73 11.34 -1.70 7.77
C ALA A 73 10.74 -0.66 6.83
N GLU A 74 10.67 -0.94 5.54
CA GLU A 74 10.01 -0.08 4.55
C GLU A 74 8.50 -0.04 4.80
N ILE A 75 7.90 -1.22 5.01
CA ILE A 75 6.46 -1.34 5.29
C ILE A 75 6.06 -0.61 6.58
N GLU A 76 6.87 -0.71 7.63
CA GLU A 76 6.65 0.01 8.88
C GLU A 76 6.71 1.53 8.67
N ALA A 77 7.68 2.01 7.90
CA ALA A 77 7.80 3.43 7.59
C ALA A 77 6.58 3.94 6.78
N ASP A 78 6.13 3.17 5.80
CA ASP A 78 4.94 3.48 5.02
C ASP A 78 3.66 3.51 5.89
N PHE A 79 3.51 2.58 6.85
CA PHE A 79 2.42 2.62 7.82
C PHE A 79 2.48 3.85 8.73
N ALA A 80 3.66 4.19 9.25
CA ALA A 80 3.86 5.37 10.08
C ALA A 80 3.51 6.66 9.32
N GLU A 81 3.90 6.75 8.05
CA GLU A 81 3.58 7.89 7.19
C GLU A 81 2.08 7.99 6.92
N GLN A 82 1.42 6.87 6.61
CA GLN A 82 -0.04 6.84 6.42
C GLN A 82 -0.77 7.30 7.68
N ALA A 83 -0.35 6.85 8.86
CA ALA A 83 -0.93 7.29 10.13
C ALA A 83 -0.73 8.80 10.35
N ARG A 84 0.48 9.32 10.09
CA ARG A 84 0.80 10.74 10.22
C ARG A 84 -0.09 11.61 9.33
N VAL A 85 -0.19 11.26 8.05
CA VAL A 85 -1.03 11.98 7.07
C VAL A 85 -2.51 11.90 7.45
N GLY A 86 -2.98 10.75 7.92
CA GLY A 86 -4.35 10.58 8.41
C GLY A 86 -4.68 11.53 9.55
N ILE A 87 -3.83 11.57 10.59
CA ILE A 87 -4.00 12.46 11.75
C ILE A 87 -4.00 13.93 11.34
N GLU A 88 -3.09 14.34 10.45
CA GLU A 88 -3.03 15.71 9.94
C GLU A 88 -4.29 16.08 9.16
N GLY A 89 -4.75 15.18 8.29
CA GLY A 89 -5.98 15.36 7.52
C GLY A 89 -7.21 15.51 8.41
N GLU A 90 -7.34 14.70 9.46
CA GLU A 90 -8.45 14.81 10.42
C GLU A 90 -8.42 16.14 11.19
N ARG A 91 -7.23 16.59 11.63
CA ARG A 91 -7.05 17.89 12.28
C ARG A 91 -7.46 19.04 11.37
N ALA A 92 -6.94 19.06 10.14
CA ALA A 92 -7.26 20.08 9.15
C ALA A 92 -8.76 20.11 8.83
N ARG A 93 -9.39 18.94 8.69
CA ARG A 93 -10.84 18.83 8.46
C ARG A 93 -11.64 19.37 9.65
N SER A 94 -11.24 19.05 10.88
CA SER A 94 -11.89 19.56 12.10
C SER A 94 -11.82 21.08 12.18
N GLU A 95 -10.65 21.66 11.92
CA GLU A 95 -10.45 23.10 11.89
C GLU A 95 -11.28 23.78 10.80
N TYR A 96 -11.29 23.21 9.59
CA TYR A 96 -12.09 23.71 8.48
C TYR A 96 -13.58 23.74 8.83
N LEU A 97 -14.09 22.64 9.40
CA LEU A 97 -15.50 22.52 9.78
C LEU A 97 -15.86 23.52 10.89
N LYS A 98 -15.02 23.69 11.92
CA LYS A 98 -15.25 24.71 12.97
C LYS A 98 -15.34 26.12 12.39
N ARG A 99 -14.52 26.44 11.38
CA ARG A 99 -14.53 27.74 10.70
C ARG A 99 -15.77 27.95 9.82
N HIS A 100 -16.39 26.89 9.32
CA HIS A 100 -17.51 26.95 8.36
C HIS A 100 -18.86 26.47 8.92
N SER A 101 -18.90 25.92 10.12
CA SER A 101 -20.09 25.41 10.82
C SER A 101 -21.03 26.51 11.34
N GLY A 102 -20.67 27.79 11.20
CA GLY A 102 -21.44 28.92 11.72
C GLY A 102 -21.84 29.95 10.66
N ARG A 103 -21.99 29.55 9.39
CA ARG A 103 -22.44 30.42 8.29
C ARG A 103 -23.78 29.96 7.74
#